data_AF-A0A3C1LSH9-F1
#
_entry.id   AF-A0A3C1LSH9-F1
#
_cell.length_a   1.000
_cell.length_b   1.000
_cell.length_c   1.000
_cell.angle_alpha   90.00
_cell.angle_beta   90.00
_cell.angle_gamma   90.00
#
_symmetry.space_group_name_H-M   'P 1'
#
loop_
_entity.id
_entity.type
_entity.pdbx_description
1 polymer ?
#
loop_
_entity_poly.entity_id
_entity_poly.type
_entity_poly.pdbx_seq_one_letter_code
_entity_poly.pdbx_strand_id
1 'polypeptide(L)'
;MVKSIQPEIRSEMASCALCHDAPCSGACSAFKIGRFMQALRLDNLDYAVSMLPSPGSCPDLSMQLSEARQVCPMNVDIPKIVSYFSAIRSEFEGVLNYRDVDLSCDICGVKLENPFLLSSSVVCSTYEMCARAFEMGWAGISFKTICLMDIHEASPRFSAIKSSEGQWNGFKNIEQLSDHSLEENMDIFRALKRNYPSKVIVASIMGRNEEEWTYLSRKVTEAGADVIELNFSCPNMEAKGTGSDVGQDPDACRRYVAAARKGSKLPILAKMTPNITDIRVPARASIEGGADGIAAINTIKSITGVNIDTLVGLPSVHGKTMVGGYSGAAVKPIALRFMSELAADPMLAGKHLSGMGGVYSWRDALEFILLGASSIQVTTSVMEYGYRIIEDLVSGLQIYMAQRNYKSVSELVGLAVGSVVENDEVERDTVVFPMIDKERCIGCGRCYISCRDGGHQALEWDSLERIVKLNGKKCVGCQLCALVCPAEAILPSKRINRAKA
;
A
#
# COMPACT_ATOMS: atom_id res chain seq x y z
N MET A 1 12.48 12.55 -10.51
CA MET A 1 11.85 13.78 -10.00
C MET A 1 10.35 13.52 -10.02
N VAL A 2 9.62 13.72 -8.91
CA VAL A 2 8.16 13.67 -8.95
C VAL A 2 7.72 14.83 -9.85
N LYS A 3 6.94 14.55 -10.88
CA LYS A 3 6.48 15.57 -11.81
C LYS A 3 5.43 16.42 -11.08
N SER A 4 5.71 17.71 -10.93
CA SER A 4 4.84 18.63 -10.22
C SER A 4 3.60 18.90 -11.07
N ILE A 5 2.43 18.45 -10.60
CA ILE A 5 1.15 18.74 -11.23
C ILE A 5 0.57 20.01 -10.62
N GLN A 6 0.03 20.90 -11.45
CA GLN A 6 -0.60 22.14 -10.99
C GLN A 6 -1.66 21.84 -9.89
N PRO A 7 -1.71 22.60 -8.78
CA PRO A 7 -2.59 22.31 -7.66
C PRO A 7 -4.07 22.21 -8.04
N GLU A 8 -4.52 23.06 -8.95
CA GLU A 8 -5.87 23.03 -9.49
C GLU A 8 -6.19 21.73 -10.24
N ILE A 9 -5.24 21.22 -11.03
CA ILE A 9 -5.40 19.95 -11.74
C ILE A 9 -5.39 18.78 -10.76
N ARG A 10 -4.53 18.81 -9.73
CA ARG A 10 -4.54 17.79 -8.66
C ARG A 10 -5.88 17.76 -7.94
N SER A 11 -6.41 18.92 -7.56
CA SER A 11 -7.71 19.04 -6.89
C SER A 11 -8.84 18.52 -7.79
N GLU A 12 -8.79 18.82 -9.08
CA GLU A 12 -9.79 18.33 -10.04
C GLU A 12 -9.69 16.81 -10.26
N MET A 13 -8.48 16.25 -10.32
CA MET A 13 -8.31 14.79 -10.34
C MET A 13 -8.90 14.16 -9.08
N ALA A 14 -8.68 14.79 -7.91
CA ALA A 14 -9.13 14.34 -6.59
C ALA A 14 -10.67 14.37 -6.39
N SER A 15 -11.43 14.98 -7.30
CA SER A 15 -12.90 14.89 -7.29
C SER A 15 -13.46 13.64 -8.00
N CYS A 16 -12.64 12.92 -8.79
CA CYS A 16 -13.08 11.72 -9.50
C CYS A 16 -13.54 10.58 -8.55
N ALA A 17 -14.78 10.11 -8.70
CA ALA A 17 -15.33 9.05 -7.85
C ALA A 17 -14.85 7.62 -8.18
N LEU A 18 -14.00 7.45 -9.21
CA LEU A 18 -13.56 6.13 -9.68
C LEU A 18 -14.73 5.15 -9.90
N CYS A 19 -15.74 5.56 -10.66
CA CYS A 19 -16.93 4.75 -10.89
C CYS A 19 -16.60 3.35 -11.47
N HIS A 20 -17.38 2.34 -11.08
CA HIS A 20 -17.53 1.12 -11.88
C HIS A 20 -18.27 1.49 -13.18
N ASP A 21 -17.87 0.90 -14.31
CA ASP A 21 -18.42 1.21 -15.64
C ASP A 21 -18.55 2.71 -15.89
N ALA A 22 -17.46 3.43 -15.67
CA ALA A 22 -17.44 4.88 -15.63
C ALA A 22 -18.15 5.51 -16.86
N PRO A 23 -19.25 6.28 -16.67
CA PRO A 23 -20.05 6.81 -17.77
C PRO A 23 -19.25 7.63 -18.79
N CYS A 24 -18.22 8.36 -18.31
CA CYS A 24 -17.32 9.10 -19.16
C CYS A 24 -16.57 8.22 -20.17
N SER A 25 -16.32 6.94 -19.86
CA SER A 25 -15.70 5.99 -20.80
C SER A 25 -16.64 5.58 -21.94
N GLY A 26 -17.96 5.75 -21.78
CA GLY A 26 -18.95 5.53 -22.84
C GLY A 26 -19.04 6.69 -23.83
N ALA A 27 -18.76 7.92 -23.36
CA ALA A 27 -18.80 9.14 -24.16
C ALA A 27 -17.64 9.27 -25.17
N CYS A 28 -16.61 8.41 -25.08
CA CYS A 28 -15.50 8.40 -26.02
C CYS A 28 -15.12 6.99 -26.46
N SER A 29 -15.17 6.75 -27.78
CA SER A 29 -14.72 5.50 -28.39
C SER A 29 -13.20 5.43 -28.59
N ALA A 30 -12.53 6.58 -28.70
CA ALA A 30 -11.11 6.67 -29.04
C ALA A 30 -10.17 6.44 -27.85
N PHE A 31 -10.58 6.77 -26.62
CA PHE A 31 -9.76 6.59 -25.44
C PHE A 31 -10.60 6.24 -24.21
N LYS A 32 -10.09 5.38 -23.34
CA LYS A 32 -10.79 4.93 -22.13
C LYS A 32 -10.62 5.95 -21.00
N ILE A 33 -11.50 6.95 -20.98
CA ILE A 33 -11.46 8.08 -20.02
C ILE A 33 -11.40 7.62 -18.57
N GLY A 34 -12.27 6.68 -18.19
CA GLY A 34 -12.32 6.17 -16.82
C GLY A 34 -10.99 5.52 -16.39
N ARG A 35 -10.33 4.80 -17.31
CA ARG A 35 -9.03 4.18 -17.03
C ARG A 35 -7.92 5.21 -16.89
N PHE A 36 -7.92 6.23 -17.74
CA PHE A 36 -7.03 7.38 -17.64
C PHE A 36 -7.19 8.10 -16.29
N MET A 37 -8.43 8.41 -15.90
CA MET A 37 -8.74 9.06 -14.63
C MET A 37 -8.35 8.19 -13.42
N GLN A 38 -8.55 6.87 -13.50
CA GLN A 38 -8.11 5.92 -12.48
C GLN A 38 -6.59 5.95 -12.31
N ALA A 39 -5.84 5.86 -13.41
CA ALA A 39 -4.38 5.90 -13.37
C ALA A 39 -3.88 7.21 -12.74
N LEU A 40 -4.46 8.35 -13.13
CA LEU A 40 -4.17 9.64 -12.51
C LEU A 40 -4.45 9.66 -11.00
N ARG A 41 -5.57 9.07 -10.59
CA ARG A 41 -5.98 9.03 -9.18
C ARG A 41 -5.16 8.10 -8.29
N LEU A 42 -4.59 7.05 -8.88
CA LEU A 42 -3.68 6.12 -8.21
C LEU A 42 -2.21 6.49 -8.44
N ASP A 43 -1.95 7.77 -8.77
CA ASP A 43 -0.63 8.36 -8.98
C ASP A 43 0.18 7.72 -10.14
N ASN A 44 -0.45 6.96 -11.02
CA ASN A 44 0.20 6.30 -12.16
C ASN A 44 0.25 7.22 -13.41
N LEU A 45 0.91 8.37 -13.26
CA LEU A 45 0.90 9.45 -14.25
C LEU A 45 1.51 9.04 -15.61
N ASP A 46 2.64 8.33 -15.62
CA ASP A 46 3.28 7.92 -16.88
C ASP A 46 2.39 6.93 -17.65
N TYR A 47 1.72 6.00 -16.96
CA TYR A 47 0.76 5.11 -17.60
C TYR A 47 -0.47 5.88 -18.11
N ALA A 48 -0.99 6.83 -17.33
CA ALA A 48 -2.09 7.70 -17.74
C ALA A 48 -1.76 8.43 -19.04
N VAL A 49 -0.61 9.11 -19.10
CA VAL A 49 -0.17 9.85 -20.29
C VAL A 49 0.06 8.92 -21.49
N SER A 50 0.50 7.68 -21.26
CA SER A 50 0.66 6.67 -22.33
C SER A 50 -0.66 6.31 -23.03
N MET A 51 -1.81 6.50 -22.37
CA MET A 51 -3.14 6.24 -22.92
C MET A 51 -3.72 7.42 -23.70
N LEU A 52 -3.08 8.59 -23.67
CA LEU A 52 -3.58 9.75 -24.39
C LEU A 52 -3.51 9.51 -25.91
N PRO A 53 -4.59 9.84 -26.67
CA PRO A 53 -4.58 9.76 -28.11
C PRO A 53 -3.47 10.64 -28.69
N SER A 54 -2.89 10.23 -29.82
CA SER A 54 -1.87 11.04 -30.48
C SER A 54 -2.45 12.40 -30.90
N PRO A 55 -1.68 13.50 -30.83
CA PRO A 55 -2.16 14.80 -31.27
C PRO A 55 -2.74 14.72 -32.69
N GLY A 56 -3.98 15.19 -32.86
CA GLY A 56 -4.68 15.17 -34.14
C GLY A 56 -5.25 13.82 -34.59
N SER A 57 -5.09 12.73 -33.82
CA SER A 57 -5.61 11.41 -34.21
C SER A 57 -7.11 11.25 -34.01
N CYS A 58 -7.77 12.19 -33.32
CA CYS A 58 -9.21 12.16 -33.05
C CYS A 58 -9.80 13.58 -33.18
N PRO A 59 -10.43 13.91 -34.33
CA PRO A 59 -11.04 15.23 -34.56
C PRO A 59 -12.18 15.55 -33.59
N ASP A 60 -12.95 14.54 -33.19
CA ASP A 60 -14.13 14.70 -32.32
C ASP A 60 -13.80 14.74 -30.82
N LEU A 61 -12.51 14.67 -30.47
CA LEU A 61 -12.07 14.52 -29.08
C LEU A 61 -12.63 15.61 -28.15
N SER A 62 -12.66 16.87 -28.60
CA SER A 62 -13.19 17.98 -27.79
C SER A 62 -14.68 17.84 -27.50
N MET A 63 -15.46 17.35 -28.46
CA MET A 63 -16.90 17.11 -28.29
C MET A 63 -17.13 15.94 -27.33
N GLN A 64 -16.41 14.83 -27.53
CA GLN A 64 -16.48 13.63 -26.68
C GLN A 64 -16.06 13.91 -25.24
N LEU A 65 -15.04 14.75 -25.03
CA LEU A 65 -14.63 15.21 -23.70
C LEU A 65 -15.70 16.06 -23.00
N SER A 66 -16.42 16.88 -23.77
CA SER A 66 -17.52 17.71 -23.26
C SER A 66 -18.70 16.84 -22.84
N GLU A 67 -19.06 15.84 -23.65
CA GLU A 67 -20.07 14.83 -23.29
C GLU A 67 -19.64 14.04 -22.05
N ALA A 68 -18.38 13.63 -21.98
CA ALA A 68 -17.82 12.92 -20.82
C ALA A 68 -17.96 13.70 -19.51
N ARG A 69 -17.78 15.03 -19.55
CA ARG A 69 -18.02 15.92 -18.40
C ARG A 69 -19.50 15.94 -18.03
N GLN A 70 -20.40 16.04 -19.00
CA GLN A 70 -21.85 16.10 -18.75
C GLN A 70 -22.39 14.82 -18.09
N VAL A 71 -21.86 13.65 -18.46
CA VAL A 71 -22.27 12.37 -17.87
C VAL A 71 -21.51 12.02 -16.59
N CYS A 72 -20.54 12.84 -16.17
CA CYS A 72 -19.75 12.59 -14.98
C CYS A 72 -20.55 12.94 -13.70
N PRO A 73 -20.80 11.99 -12.78
CA PRO A 73 -21.62 12.25 -11.60
C PRO A 73 -20.99 13.26 -10.63
N MET A 74 -19.66 13.41 -10.67
CA MET A 74 -18.92 14.37 -9.84
C MET A 74 -18.66 15.70 -10.57
N ASN A 75 -19.14 15.86 -11.81
CA ASN A 75 -18.88 17.02 -12.67
C ASN A 75 -17.39 17.37 -12.79
N VAL A 76 -16.53 16.34 -12.87
CA VAL A 76 -15.08 16.52 -13.04
C VAL A 76 -14.82 17.22 -14.37
N ASP A 77 -13.96 18.24 -14.38
CA ASP A 77 -13.51 18.92 -15.59
C ASP A 77 -12.50 18.07 -16.38
N ILE A 78 -13.00 16.96 -16.93
CA ILE A 78 -12.25 16.01 -17.76
C ILE A 78 -11.56 16.72 -18.95
N PRO A 79 -12.21 17.65 -19.71
CA PRO A 79 -11.54 18.39 -20.77
C PRO A 79 -10.30 19.14 -20.28
N LYS A 80 -10.38 19.81 -19.12
CA LYS A 80 -9.25 20.55 -18.54
C LYS A 80 -8.09 19.61 -18.20
N ILE A 81 -8.37 18.49 -17.55
CA ILE A 81 -7.35 17.49 -17.17
C ILE A 81 -6.67 16.91 -18.42
N VAL A 82 -7.44 16.46 -19.41
CA VAL A 82 -6.89 15.85 -20.63
C VAL A 82 -6.06 16.87 -21.41
N SER A 83 -6.51 18.13 -21.51
CA SER A 83 -5.76 19.20 -22.17
C SER A 83 -4.43 19.48 -21.46
N TYR A 84 -4.44 19.52 -20.13
CA TYR A 84 -3.24 19.71 -19.32
C TYR A 84 -2.21 18.61 -19.57
N PHE A 85 -2.58 17.33 -19.41
CA PHE A 85 -1.66 16.22 -19.62
C PHE A 85 -1.22 16.06 -21.08
N SER A 86 -2.05 16.48 -22.04
CA SER A 86 -1.65 16.53 -23.46
C SER A 86 -0.58 17.59 -23.70
N ALA A 87 -0.68 18.76 -23.06
CA ALA A 87 0.30 19.84 -23.20
C ALA A 87 1.67 19.48 -22.61
N ILE A 88 1.68 18.73 -21.50
CA ILE A 88 2.92 18.30 -20.84
C ILE A 88 3.39 16.90 -21.26
N ARG A 89 2.77 16.28 -22.28
CA ARG A 89 3.06 14.90 -22.69
C ARG A 89 4.55 14.64 -22.94
N SER A 90 5.26 15.60 -23.52
CA SER A 90 6.69 15.51 -23.81
C SER A 90 7.55 15.35 -22.55
N GLU A 91 7.08 15.78 -21.38
CA GLU A 91 7.75 15.55 -20.09
C GLU A 91 7.66 14.08 -19.64
N PHE A 92 6.82 13.28 -20.29
CA PHE A 92 6.59 11.85 -20.03
C PHE A 92 7.14 10.93 -21.11
N GLU A 93 7.75 11.49 -22.16
CA GLU A 93 8.34 10.71 -23.23
C GLU A 93 9.57 9.95 -22.72
N GLY A 94 9.53 8.62 -22.84
CA GLY A 94 10.64 7.77 -22.44
C GLY A 94 10.40 6.25 -22.43
N VAL A 95 9.16 5.74 -22.39
CA VAL A 95 8.95 4.29 -22.41
C VAL A 95 7.71 3.88 -23.20
N LEU A 96 7.94 3.55 -24.46
CA LEU A 96 6.93 2.93 -25.31
C LEU A 96 7.00 1.38 -25.32
N ASN A 97 7.98 0.78 -24.66
CA ASN A 97 8.05 -0.68 -24.51
C ASN A 97 8.24 -1.16 -23.06
N TYR A 98 7.29 -0.81 -22.18
CA TYR A 98 7.25 -1.35 -20.81
C TYR A 98 6.56 -2.73 -20.74
N ARG A 99 5.78 -3.10 -21.76
CA ARG A 99 4.96 -4.32 -21.73
C ARG A 99 5.79 -5.60 -21.71
N ASP A 100 7.00 -5.53 -22.26
CA ASP A 100 7.97 -6.64 -22.26
C ASP A 100 8.81 -6.71 -20.98
N VAL A 101 8.61 -5.80 -20.01
CA VAL A 101 9.31 -5.87 -18.72
C VAL A 101 8.75 -7.03 -17.90
N ASP A 102 9.63 -7.99 -17.60
CA ASP A 102 9.30 -9.12 -16.75
C ASP A 102 9.22 -8.70 -15.28
N LEU A 103 8.04 -8.89 -14.68
CA LEU A 103 7.82 -8.70 -13.25
C LEU A 103 7.87 -10.01 -12.47
N SER A 104 8.17 -11.13 -13.12
CA SER A 104 8.18 -12.42 -12.47
C SER A 104 9.18 -12.46 -11.31
N CYS A 105 8.76 -13.12 -10.24
CA CYS A 105 9.50 -13.26 -9.00
C CYS A 105 9.06 -14.56 -8.31
N ASP A 106 9.33 -14.71 -7.03
CA ASP A 106 8.89 -15.85 -6.25
C ASP A 106 8.40 -15.46 -4.85
N ILE A 107 7.72 -16.40 -4.21
CA ILE A 107 7.37 -16.37 -2.79
C ILE A 107 7.90 -17.65 -2.15
N CYS A 108 9.03 -17.53 -1.46
CA CYS A 108 9.76 -18.66 -0.89
C CYS A 108 10.08 -19.76 -1.93
N GLY A 109 10.50 -19.37 -3.14
CA GLY A 109 10.84 -20.26 -4.24
C GLY A 109 9.65 -20.68 -5.12
N VAL A 110 8.41 -20.34 -4.77
CA VAL A 110 7.22 -20.56 -5.61
C VAL A 110 7.08 -19.42 -6.60
N LYS A 111 7.10 -19.70 -7.90
CA LYS A 111 7.06 -18.68 -8.96
C LYS A 111 5.78 -17.85 -8.92
N LEU A 112 5.93 -16.53 -9.09
CA LEU A 112 4.87 -15.54 -9.26
C LEU A 112 5.00 -14.84 -10.61
N GLU A 113 3.87 -14.54 -11.25
CA GLU A 113 3.82 -13.78 -12.51
C GLU A 113 4.17 -12.29 -12.31
N ASN A 114 3.93 -11.77 -11.11
CA ASN A 114 4.24 -10.42 -10.66
C ASN A 114 4.27 -10.40 -9.12
N PRO A 115 4.82 -9.38 -8.43
CA PRO A 115 5.00 -9.44 -6.98
C PRO A 115 3.73 -9.23 -6.16
N PHE A 116 2.55 -9.09 -6.78
CA PHE A 116 1.33 -8.65 -6.10
C PHE A 116 0.39 -9.81 -5.78
N LEU A 117 0.04 -9.92 -4.50
CA LEU A 117 -0.94 -10.86 -3.97
C LEU A 117 -2.02 -10.13 -3.17
N LEU A 118 -3.22 -10.70 -3.11
CA LEU A 118 -4.18 -10.28 -2.09
C LEU A 118 -3.68 -10.73 -0.71
N SER A 119 -3.84 -9.91 0.33
CA SER A 119 -3.55 -10.32 1.73
C SER A 119 -4.78 -10.97 2.37
N SER A 120 -4.53 -11.98 3.21
CA SER A 120 -5.55 -12.70 3.99
C SER A 120 -6.48 -11.74 4.72
N SER A 121 -7.69 -11.63 4.19
CA SER A 121 -8.77 -10.76 4.63
C SER A 121 -10.05 -11.12 3.87
N VAL A 122 -11.13 -10.35 4.07
CA VAL A 122 -12.39 -10.53 3.33
C VAL A 122 -12.21 -10.48 1.81
N VAL A 123 -11.18 -9.82 1.27
CA VAL A 123 -11.00 -9.65 -0.19
C VAL A 123 -10.66 -10.96 -0.92
N CYS A 124 -10.50 -12.07 -0.22
CA CYS A 124 -10.19 -13.38 -0.78
C CYS A 124 -10.71 -14.49 0.15
N SER A 125 -12.01 -14.47 0.45
CA SER A 125 -12.68 -15.45 1.31
C SER A 125 -13.55 -16.48 0.59
N THR A 126 -13.96 -16.22 -0.67
CA THR A 126 -14.78 -17.16 -1.46
C THR A 126 -14.11 -17.49 -2.79
N TYR A 127 -14.59 -18.56 -3.44
CA TYR A 127 -14.13 -18.94 -4.78
C TYR A 127 -14.28 -17.79 -5.79
N GLU A 128 -15.44 -17.15 -5.86
CA GLU A 128 -15.76 -16.08 -6.83
C GLU A 128 -14.85 -14.87 -6.63
N MET A 129 -14.56 -14.51 -5.38
CA MET A 129 -13.65 -13.42 -5.05
C MET A 129 -12.25 -13.71 -5.56
N CYS A 130 -11.74 -14.92 -5.28
CA CYS A 130 -10.41 -15.34 -5.68
C CYS A 130 -10.27 -15.49 -7.20
N ALA A 131 -11.26 -16.12 -7.84
CA ALA A 131 -11.32 -16.30 -9.29
C ALA A 131 -11.29 -14.95 -10.01
N ARG A 132 -12.12 -13.99 -9.59
CA ARG A 132 -12.10 -12.63 -10.17
C ARG A 132 -10.76 -11.92 -9.97
N ALA A 133 -10.10 -12.10 -8.83
CA ALA A 133 -8.77 -11.52 -8.62
C ALA A 133 -7.75 -12.11 -9.61
N PHE A 134 -7.76 -13.43 -9.80
CA PHE A 134 -6.88 -14.09 -10.76
C PHE A 134 -7.13 -13.65 -12.21
N GLU A 135 -8.39 -13.53 -12.61
CA GLU A 135 -8.80 -13.02 -13.93
C GLU A 135 -8.33 -11.59 -14.18
N MET A 136 -8.31 -10.75 -13.14
CA MET A 136 -7.81 -9.38 -13.22
C MET A 136 -6.28 -9.26 -13.24
N GLY A 137 -5.54 -10.36 -13.03
CA GLY A 137 -4.08 -10.38 -13.14
C GLY A 137 -3.31 -10.41 -11.82
N TRP A 138 -3.96 -10.62 -10.68
CA TRP A 138 -3.25 -10.90 -9.43
C TRP A 138 -2.45 -12.21 -9.57
N ALA A 139 -1.19 -12.22 -9.12
CA ALA A 139 -0.33 -13.40 -9.23
C ALA A 139 -0.71 -14.50 -8.24
N GLY A 140 -1.27 -14.10 -7.10
CA GLY A 140 -1.70 -15.01 -6.06
C GLY A 140 -2.62 -14.36 -5.03
N ILE A 141 -3.04 -15.17 -4.07
CA ILE A 141 -3.80 -14.74 -2.90
C ILE A 141 -3.17 -15.34 -1.64
N SER A 142 -3.16 -14.59 -0.54
CA SER A 142 -3.16 -15.14 0.81
C SER A 142 -4.60 -15.26 1.24
N PHE A 143 -5.16 -16.47 1.21
CA PHE A 143 -6.59 -16.71 1.43
C PHE A 143 -7.00 -16.37 2.86
N LYS A 144 -8.26 -15.99 3.09
CA LYS A 144 -8.79 -15.67 4.43
C LYS A 144 -8.43 -16.77 5.45
N THR A 145 -7.89 -16.36 6.60
CA THR A 145 -7.35 -17.30 7.61
C THR A 145 -8.34 -18.41 8.00
N ILE A 146 -7.93 -19.65 7.76
CA ILE A 146 -8.69 -20.89 8.03
C ILE A 146 -8.38 -21.37 9.45
N CYS A 147 -9.41 -21.81 10.18
CA CYS A 147 -9.28 -22.37 11.52
C CYS A 147 -10.28 -23.50 11.77
N LEU A 148 -10.20 -24.13 12.94
CA LEU A 148 -11.17 -25.14 13.41
C LEU A 148 -12.21 -24.57 14.39
N MET A 149 -12.17 -23.26 14.64
CA MET A 149 -13.07 -22.59 15.57
C MET A 149 -14.39 -22.27 14.88
N ASP A 150 -15.47 -22.27 15.65
CA ASP A 150 -16.77 -21.79 15.20
C ASP A 150 -16.80 -20.25 15.30
N ILE A 151 -16.83 -19.57 14.16
CA ILE A 151 -16.63 -18.12 14.05
C ILE A 151 -17.99 -17.43 13.91
N HIS A 152 -18.27 -16.47 14.79
CA HIS A 152 -19.50 -15.66 14.80
C HIS A 152 -19.15 -14.18 14.69
N GLU A 153 -19.36 -13.61 13.52
CA GLU A 153 -18.96 -12.23 13.23
C GLU A 153 -19.89 -11.18 13.84
N ALA A 154 -19.30 -10.07 14.27
CA ALA A 154 -20.06 -8.90 14.71
C ALA A 154 -20.58 -8.09 13.51
N SER A 155 -21.64 -7.30 13.72
CA SER A 155 -22.16 -6.35 12.73
C SER A 155 -22.73 -5.09 13.40
N PRO A 156 -22.37 -3.88 12.95
CA PRO A 156 -21.33 -3.58 11.95
C PRO A 156 -19.91 -3.83 12.48
N ARG A 157 -18.98 -4.19 11.59
CA ARG A 157 -17.59 -4.54 11.97
C ARG A 157 -16.49 -3.63 11.42
N PHE A 158 -16.86 -2.58 10.69
CA PHE A 158 -15.91 -1.65 10.09
C PHE A 158 -16.18 -0.20 10.45
N SER A 159 -15.10 0.57 10.58
CA SER A 159 -15.12 2.03 10.68
C SER A 159 -13.89 2.60 9.97
N ALA A 160 -13.95 3.87 9.55
CA ALA A 160 -12.86 4.51 8.82
C ALA A 160 -12.62 5.94 9.28
N ILE A 161 -11.37 6.38 9.18
CA ILE A 161 -10.97 7.78 9.24
C ILE A 161 -10.82 8.25 7.79
N LYS A 162 -11.56 9.30 7.42
CA LYS A 162 -11.57 9.83 6.06
C LYS A 162 -10.88 11.17 5.98
N SER A 163 -10.31 11.47 4.81
CA SER A 163 -9.89 12.83 4.46
C SER A 163 -11.10 13.74 4.29
N SER A 164 -10.87 15.04 4.15
CA SER A 164 -11.92 16.02 3.80
C SER A 164 -12.60 15.71 2.46
N GLU A 165 -11.94 14.94 1.59
CA GLU A 165 -12.43 14.53 0.27
C GLU A 165 -13.04 13.12 0.28
N GLY A 166 -13.13 12.47 1.45
CA GLY A 166 -13.80 11.18 1.62
C GLY A 166 -12.94 9.93 1.42
N GLN A 167 -11.69 10.07 0.95
CA GLN A 167 -10.72 8.97 0.85
C GLN A 167 -10.37 8.40 2.22
N TRP A 168 -10.15 7.10 2.33
CA TRP A 168 -9.79 6.49 3.61
C TRP A 168 -8.32 6.75 3.95
N ASN A 169 -8.08 7.54 5.01
CA ASN A 169 -6.76 7.65 5.63
C ASN A 169 -6.44 6.42 6.47
N GLY A 170 -7.47 5.81 7.06
CA GLY A 170 -7.34 4.56 7.78
C GLY A 170 -8.65 3.83 7.97
N PHE A 171 -8.54 2.52 8.11
CA PHE A 171 -9.67 1.60 8.17
C PHE A 171 -9.49 0.64 9.33
N LYS A 172 -10.47 0.61 10.23
CA LYS A 172 -10.51 -0.30 11.37
C LYS A 172 -11.51 -1.42 11.12
N ASN A 173 -11.09 -2.63 11.43
CA ASN A 173 -11.97 -3.80 11.49
C ASN A 173 -11.95 -4.45 12.88
N ILE A 174 -13.08 -5.07 13.24
CA ILE A 174 -13.20 -6.01 14.35
C ILE A 174 -13.58 -7.41 13.83
N GLU A 175 -13.21 -7.70 12.59
CA GLU A 175 -13.47 -8.99 11.91
C GLU A 175 -12.55 -10.08 12.47
N GLN A 176 -13.06 -11.31 12.56
CA GLN A 176 -12.34 -12.50 12.99
C GLN A 176 -11.77 -13.27 11.78
N LEU A 177 -11.85 -14.61 11.81
CA LEU A 177 -11.24 -15.54 10.85
C LEU A 177 -12.26 -15.92 9.76
N SER A 178 -11.99 -16.94 8.95
CA SER A 178 -12.97 -17.47 8.00
C SER A 178 -14.19 -18.03 8.77
N ASP A 179 -15.39 -17.69 8.32
CA ASP A 179 -16.68 -18.23 8.76
C ASP A 179 -17.12 -19.47 7.96
N HIS A 180 -16.34 -19.87 6.93
CA HIS A 180 -16.53 -21.12 6.23
C HIS A 180 -15.94 -22.29 7.02
N SER A 181 -16.60 -23.45 6.93
CA SER A 181 -16.06 -24.69 7.47
C SER A 181 -14.74 -25.07 6.80
N LEU A 182 -13.96 -25.94 7.46
CA LEU A 182 -12.69 -26.40 6.89
C LEU A 182 -12.90 -27.04 5.51
N GLU A 183 -13.92 -27.89 5.35
CA GLU A 183 -14.13 -28.61 4.08
C GLU A 183 -14.54 -27.67 2.94
N GLU A 184 -15.41 -26.69 3.21
CA GLU A 184 -15.76 -25.66 2.22
C GLU A 184 -14.52 -24.90 1.74
N ASN A 185 -13.64 -24.52 2.67
CA ASN A 185 -12.37 -23.88 2.31
C ASN A 185 -11.46 -24.80 1.46
N MET A 186 -11.42 -26.11 1.75
CA MET A 186 -10.63 -27.06 0.95
C MET A 186 -11.23 -27.25 -0.45
N ASP A 187 -12.56 -27.28 -0.58
CA ASP A 187 -13.25 -27.36 -1.87
C ASP A 187 -12.98 -26.13 -2.73
N ILE A 188 -12.96 -24.93 -2.14
CA ILE A 188 -12.55 -23.71 -2.81
C ILE A 188 -11.12 -23.86 -3.36
N PHE A 189 -10.17 -24.38 -2.58
CA PHE A 189 -8.78 -24.54 -3.03
C PHE A 189 -8.67 -25.51 -4.20
N ARG A 190 -9.32 -26.68 -4.09
CA ARG A 190 -9.34 -27.68 -5.16
C ARG A 190 -9.94 -27.12 -6.45
N ALA A 191 -11.02 -26.33 -6.35
CA ALA A 191 -11.63 -25.67 -7.49
C ALA A 191 -10.73 -24.59 -8.09
N LEU A 192 -10.11 -23.75 -7.27
CA LEU A 192 -9.18 -22.71 -7.73
C LEU A 192 -7.96 -23.31 -8.43
N LYS A 193 -7.31 -24.32 -7.85
CA LYS A 193 -6.14 -24.97 -8.50
C LYS A 193 -6.50 -25.69 -9.79
N ARG A 194 -7.71 -26.28 -9.88
CA ARG A 194 -8.20 -26.89 -11.12
C ARG A 194 -8.40 -25.85 -12.22
N ASN A 195 -8.98 -24.70 -11.88
CA ASN A 195 -9.37 -23.68 -12.87
C ASN A 195 -8.24 -22.67 -13.18
N TYR A 196 -7.32 -22.45 -12.23
CA TYR A 196 -6.21 -21.50 -12.32
C TYR A 196 -4.90 -22.13 -11.84
N PRO A 197 -4.38 -23.17 -12.53
CA PRO A 197 -3.23 -23.96 -12.05
C PRO A 197 -1.92 -23.15 -11.92
N SER A 198 -1.76 -22.06 -12.68
CA SER A 198 -0.56 -21.19 -12.60
C SER A 198 -0.60 -20.21 -11.43
N LYS A 199 -1.77 -19.99 -10.82
CA LYS A 199 -1.95 -19.00 -9.76
C LYS A 199 -1.56 -19.59 -8.40
N VAL A 200 -1.00 -18.73 -7.56
CA VAL A 200 -0.48 -19.12 -6.25
C VAL A 200 -1.53 -18.95 -5.17
N ILE A 201 -1.75 -20.00 -4.39
CA ILE A 201 -2.58 -19.98 -3.19
C ILE A 201 -1.68 -20.07 -1.95
N VAL A 202 -1.57 -18.96 -1.23
CA VAL A 202 -0.99 -18.91 0.12
C VAL A 202 -2.13 -19.19 1.10
N ALA A 203 -2.08 -20.33 1.79
CA ALA A 203 -3.07 -20.74 2.76
C ALA A 203 -2.79 -20.08 4.12
N SER A 204 -3.52 -19.00 4.45
CA SER A 204 -3.45 -18.45 5.80
C SER A 204 -4.18 -19.38 6.76
N ILE A 205 -3.51 -19.84 7.82
CA ILE A 205 -4.11 -20.74 8.82
C ILE A 205 -3.86 -20.25 10.25
N MET A 206 -4.72 -20.71 11.16
CA MET A 206 -4.62 -20.44 12.58
C MET A 206 -5.10 -21.61 13.43
N GLY A 207 -4.17 -22.20 14.19
CA GLY A 207 -4.46 -23.23 15.20
C GLY A 207 -4.37 -22.70 16.63
N ARG A 208 -5.03 -23.39 17.56
CA ARG A 208 -4.98 -23.08 19.01
C ARG A 208 -3.83 -23.80 19.73
N ASN A 209 -3.36 -24.91 19.18
CA ASN A 209 -2.29 -25.75 19.72
C ASN A 209 -1.54 -26.45 18.58
N GLU A 210 -0.46 -27.14 18.91
CA GLU A 210 0.44 -27.82 17.97
C GLU A 210 -0.29 -28.86 17.10
N GLU A 211 -1.25 -29.59 17.66
CA GLU A 211 -2.02 -30.59 16.92
C GLU A 211 -2.87 -29.92 15.83
N GLU A 212 -3.53 -28.82 16.14
CA GLU A 212 -4.31 -28.05 15.16
C GLU A 212 -3.43 -27.43 14.08
N TRP A 213 -2.29 -26.84 14.45
CA TRP A 213 -1.34 -26.30 13.46
C TRP A 213 -0.83 -27.38 12.52
N THR A 214 -0.49 -28.55 13.06
CA THR A 214 -0.06 -29.72 12.26
C THR A 214 -1.19 -30.19 11.34
N TYR A 215 -2.41 -30.33 11.88
CA TYR A 215 -3.57 -30.81 11.17
C TYR A 215 -3.99 -29.89 10.02
N LEU A 216 -4.14 -28.59 10.30
CA LEU A 216 -4.49 -27.57 9.32
C LEU A 216 -3.44 -27.49 8.21
N SER A 217 -2.15 -27.49 8.56
CA SER A 217 -1.05 -27.46 7.59
C SER A 217 -1.12 -28.65 6.62
N ARG A 218 -1.40 -29.85 7.14
CA ARG A 218 -1.61 -31.04 6.30
C ARG A 218 -2.81 -30.87 5.39
N LYS A 219 -3.94 -30.39 5.91
CA LYS A 219 -5.18 -30.26 5.14
C LYS A 219 -5.10 -29.27 3.99
N VAL A 220 -4.55 -28.07 4.24
CA VAL A 220 -4.37 -27.09 3.17
C VAL A 220 -3.37 -27.57 2.10
N THR A 221 -2.37 -28.36 2.51
CA THR A 221 -1.43 -28.99 1.58
C THR A 221 -2.13 -30.02 0.70
N GLU A 222 -2.93 -30.93 1.29
CA GLU A 222 -3.74 -31.92 0.56
C GLU A 222 -4.73 -31.27 -0.42
N ALA A 223 -5.24 -30.07 -0.10
CA ALA A 223 -6.18 -29.33 -0.94
C ALA A 223 -5.51 -28.55 -2.09
N GLY A 224 -4.17 -28.47 -2.13
CA GLY A 224 -3.42 -27.85 -3.22
C GLY A 224 -2.93 -26.43 -2.95
N ALA A 225 -2.79 -26.02 -1.68
CA ALA A 225 -2.05 -24.80 -1.36
C ALA A 225 -0.60 -24.88 -1.88
N ASP A 226 -0.04 -23.73 -2.26
CA ASP A 226 1.35 -23.63 -2.75
C ASP A 226 2.29 -23.16 -1.63
N VAL A 227 1.80 -22.34 -0.71
CA VAL A 227 2.51 -21.79 0.45
C VAL A 227 1.57 -21.78 1.66
N ILE A 228 2.10 -21.90 2.88
CA ILE A 228 1.33 -21.74 4.12
C ILE A 228 1.74 -20.43 4.79
N GLU A 229 0.76 -19.63 5.21
CA GLU A 229 0.99 -18.43 6.03
C GLU A 229 0.41 -18.63 7.43
N LEU A 230 1.28 -18.62 8.44
CA LEU A 230 0.87 -18.78 9.83
C LEU A 230 0.48 -17.42 10.41
N ASN A 231 -0.82 -17.27 10.71
CA ASN A 231 -1.33 -16.02 11.26
C ASN A 231 -1.11 -15.95 12.77
N PHE A 232 0.04 -15.42 13.19
CA PHE A 232 0.37 -15.15 14.60
C PHE A 232 -0.14 -13.79 15.09
N SER A 233 -1.10 -13.19 14.40
CA SER A 233 -1.25 -11.74 14.47
C SER A 233 -2.67 -11.23 14.56
N CYS A 234 -3.69 -12.09 14.53
CA CYS A 234 -5.08 -11.65 14.67
C CYS A 234 -5.28 -10.93 16.02
N PRO A 235 -5.58 -9.61 16.03
CA PRO A 235 -5.73 -8.85 17.27
C PRO A 235 -7.12 -8.99 17.89
N ASN A 236 -8.07 -9.59 17.16
CA ASN A 236 -9.48 -9.66 17.51
C ASN A 236 -9.90 -11.01 18.14
N MET A 237 -8.92 -11.84 18.51
CA MET A 237 -9.20 -13.15 19.12
C MET A 237 -9.61 -13.01 20.58
N GLU A 238 -10.65 -13.73 20.99
CA GLU A 238 -11.16 -13.72 22.36
C GLU A 238 -10.32 -14.57 23.33
N ALA A 239 -9.64 -15.61 22.82
CA ALA A 239 -8.88 -16.54 23.65
C ALA A 239 -7.44 -16.03 23.91
N LYS A 240 -7.08 -15.86 25.18
CA LYS A 240 -5.69 -15.59 25.61
C LYS A 240 -4.73 -16.63 25.04
N GLY A 241 -3.60 -16.19 24.52
CA GLY A 241 -2.58 -17.09 23.94
C GLY A 241 -2.87 -17.50 22.49
N THR A 242 -3.75 -16.78 21.80
CA THR A 242 -3.99 -16.92 20.36
C THR A 242 -3.77 -15.59 19.64
N GLY A 243 -3.56 -15.62 18.34
CA GLY A 243 -3.46 -14.41 17.52
C GLY A 243 -2.28 -13.54 17.92
N SER A 244 -2.50 -12.24 18.07
CA SER A 244 -1.43 -11.28 18.38
C SER A 244 -0.66 -11.56 19.68
N ASP A 245 -1.23 -12.34 20.60
CA ASP A 245 -0.53 -12.78 21.81
C ASP A 245 0.60 -13.77 21.46
N VAL A 246 0.37 -14.66 20.48
CA VAL A 246 1.39 -15.58 19.96
C VAL A 246 2.49 -14.80 19.24
N GLY A 247 2.12 -13.83 18.40
CA GLY A 247 3.10 -13.04 17.65
C GLY A 247 4.01 -12.16 18.52
N GLN A 248 3.69 -12.00 19.80
CA GLN A 248 4.52 -11.30 20.78
C GLN A 248 5.37 -12.26 21.63
N ASP A 249 5.15 -13.57 21.53
CA ASP A 249 5.87 -14.61 22.26
C ASP A 249 6.78 -15.40 21.28
N PRO A 250 8.10 -15.15 21.30
CA PRO A 250 9.06 -15.83 20.43
C PRO A 250 9.04 -17.36 20.58
N ASP A 251 8.82 -17.89 21.79
CA ASP A 251 8.81 -19.34 22.02
C ASP A 251 7.54 -19.96 21.44
N ALA A 252 6.39 -19.29 21.57
CA ALA A 252 5.16 -19.72 20.90
C ALA A 252 5.30 -19.67 19.38
N CYS A 253 5.88 -18.61 18.82
CA CYS A 253 6.20 -18.53 17.39
C CYS A 253 7.04 -19.73 16.93
N ARG A 254 8.20 -19.97 17.55
CA ARG A 254 9.09 -21.09 17.22
C ARG A 254 8.35 -22.44 17.26
N ARG A 255 7.60 -22.66 18.34
CA ARG A 255 6.85 -23.90 18.59
C ARG A 255 5.77 -24.16 17.56
N TYR A 256 4.98 -23.15 17.18
CA TYR A 256 3.90 -23.32 16.22
C TYR A 256 4.38 -23.38 14.77
N VAL A 257 5.47 -22.68 14.41
CA VAL A 257 6.13 -22.92 13.12
C VAL A 257 6.61 -24.37 13.03
N ALA A 258 7.28 -24.88 14.08
CA ALA A 258 7.75 -26.26 14.10
C ALA A 258 6.60 -27.27 14.02
N ALA A 259 5.45 -26.98 14.63
CA ALA A 259 4.24 -27.79 14.51
C ALA A 259 3.68 -27.79 13.08
N ALA A 260 3.52 -26.62 12.46
CA ALA A 260 3.08 -26.51 11.07
C ALA A 260 4.00 -27.27 10.11
N ARG A 261 5.33 -27.17 10.32
CA ARG A 261 6.36 -27.89 9.55
C ARG A 261 6.26 -29.41 9.67
N LYS A 262 5.72 -29.96 10.77
CA LYS A 262 5.44 -31.41 10.88
C LYS A 262 4.29 -31.83 9.96
N GLY A 263 3.31 -30.94 9.74
CA GLY A 263 2.14 -31.20 8.91
C GLY A 263 2.37 -30.99 7.42
N SER A 264 3.39 -30.24 7.02
CA SER A 264 3.63 -29.89 5.61
C SER A 264 5.10 -29.68 5.24
N LYS A 265 5.42 -29.95 3.97
CA LYS A 265 6.70 -29.60 3.33
C LYS A 265 6.62 -28.36 2.44
N LEU A 266 5.43 -27.77 2.28
CA LEU A 266 5.27 -26.51 1.55
C LEU A 266 6.04 -25.38 2.24
N PRO A 267 6.46 -24.33 1.52
CA PRO A 267 7.05 -23.16 2.14
C PRO A 267 6.13 -22.54 3.19
N ILE A 268 6.71 -22.04 4.28
CA ILE A 268 6.00 -21.44 5.41
C ILE A 268 6.41 -19.97 5.58
N LEU A 269 5.43 -19.09 5.52
CA LEU A 269 5.54 -17.70 5.96
C LEU A 269 5.00 -17.56 7.38
N ALA A 270 5.72 -16.83 8.24
CA ALA A 270 5.18 -16.41 9.53
C ALA A 270 4.72 -14.95 9.46
N LYS A 271 3.43 -14.69 9.69
CA LYS A 271 2.85 -13.33 9.58
C LYS A 271 2.91 -12.60 10.92
N MET A 272 3.68 -11.52 10.96
CA MET A 272 4.04 -10.80 12.18
C MET A 272 3.08 -9.67 12.54
N THR A 273 2.92 -9.45 13.84
CA THR A 273 2.07 -8.40 14.41
C THR A 273 2.91 -7.15 14.60
N PRO A 274 2.41 -5.95 14.23
CA PRO A 274 3.09 -4.70 14.53
C PRO A 274 2.90 -4.25 15.98
N ASN A 275 2.07 -4.95 16.75
CA ASN A 275 1.73 -4.60 18.13
C ASN A 275 2.81 -5.11 19.09
N ILE A 276 4.06 -4.72 18.84
CA ILE A 276 5.25 -5.21 19.54
C ILE A 276 6.34 -4.13 19.53
N THR A 277 7.25 -4.19 20.49
CA THR A 277 8.42 -3.30 20.58
C THR A 277 9.44 -3.58 19.48
N ASP A 278 9.84 -4.85 19.31
CA ASP A 278 10.83 -5.27 18.32
C ASP A 278 10.32 -6.50 17.57
N ILE A 279 9.99 -6.32 16.29
CA ILE A 279 9.43 -7.38 15.44
C ILE A 279 10.46 -8.45 15.07
N ARG A 280 11.76 -8.12 15.16
CA ARG A 280 12.85 -9.01 14.77
C ARG A 280 12.92 -10.22 15.69
N VAL A 281 12.59 -10.05 16.97
CA VAL A 281 12.65 -11.11 17.97
C VAL A 281 11.73 -12.30 17.63
N PRO A 282 10.40 -12.13 17.46
CA PRO A 282 9.53 -13.23 17.03
C PRO A 282 9.80 -13.66 15.58
N ALA A 283 10.29 -12.78 14.71
CA ALA A 283 10.65 -13.16 13.33
C ALA A 283 11.81 -14.16 13.30
N ARG A 284 12.91 -13.88 14.04
CA ARG A 284 14.04 -14.81 14.20
C ARG A 284 13.60 -16.15 14.77
N ALA A 285 12.80 -16.13 15.84
CA ALA A 285 12.28 -17.34 16.44
C ALA A 285 11.39 -18.14 15.47
N SER A 286 10.63 -17.46 14.60
CA SER A 286 9.87 -18.11 13.53
C SER A 286 10.77 -18.80 12.51
N ILE A 287 11.87 -18.16 12.09
CA ILE A 287 12.86 -18.79 11.21
C ILE A 287 13.52 -20.00 11.87
N GLU A 288 13.91 -19.89 13.14
CA GLU A 288 14.45 -21.02 13.93
C GLU A 288 13.45 -22.19 14.03
N GLY A 289 12.16 -21.90 14.08
CA GLY A 289 11.08 -22.90 14.05
C GLY A 289 10.91 -23.58 12.68
N GLY A 290 11.56 -23.08 11.63
CA GLY A 290 11.53 -23.64 10.28
C GLY A 290 10.66 -22.89 9.28
N ALA A 291 10.41 -21.59 9.49
CA ALA A 291 9.79 -20.73 8.50
C ALA A 291 10.79 -20.39 7.38
N ASP A 292 10.29 -20.30 6.16
CA ASP A 292 11.08 -19.96 4.96
C ASP A 292 11.12 -18.44 4.72
N GLY A 293 10.15 -17.72 5.29
CA GLY A 293 10.08 -16.27 5.21
C GLY A 293 9.13 -15.65 6.23
N ILE A 294 9.07 -14.33 6.19
CA ILE A 294 8.27 -13.49 7.09
C ILE A 294 7.30 -12.66 6.26
N ALA A 295 6.05 -12.58 6.70
CA ALA A 295 5.07 -11.64 6.16
C ALA A 295 4.85 -10.51 7.17
N ALA A 296 5.02 -9.26 6.76
CA ALA A 296 4.94 -8.12 7.66
C ALA A 296 4.29 -6.89 6.99
N ILE A 297 3.33 -6.19 7.60
CA ILE A 297 2.76 -6.39 8.95
C ILE A 297 1.27 -6.75 8.90
N ASN A 298 0.75 -7.34 9.99
CA ASN A 298 -0.69 -7.35 10.24
C ASN A 298 -1.17 -5.94 10.69
N THR A 299 -2.42 -5.84 11.14
CA THR A 299 -3.07 -4.60 11.55
C THR A 299 -2.60 -4.10 12.93
N ILE A 300 -2.68 -2.77 13.11
CA ILE A 300 -2.29 -2.09 14.35
C ILE A 300 -3.52 -1.93 15.26
N LYS A 301 -3.42 -2.27 16.55
CA LYS A 301 -4.52 -2.11 17.51
C LYS A 301 -4.93 -0.64 17.61
N SER A 302 -6.23 -0.36 17.45
CA SER A 302 -6.74 1.02 17.36
C SER A 302 -8.19 1.19 17.81
N ILE A 303 -8.55 2.47 18.02
CA ILE A 303 -9.91 3.00 18.04
C ILE A 303 -9.93 4.15 17.02
N THR A 304 -10.90 4.18 16.10
CA THR A 304 -10.96 5.22 15.04
C THR A 304 -11.76 6.44 15.44
N GLY A 305 -12.55 6.35 16.50
CA GLY A 305 -13.37 7.46 16.96
C GLY A 305 -14.42 7.04 17.98
N VAL A 306 -15.06 8.03 18.56
CA VAL A 306 -16.20 7.92 19.48
C VAL A 306 -17.32 8.77 18.89
N ASN A 307 -18.52 8.22 18.79
CA ASN A 307 -19.70 9.00 18.46
C ASN A 307 -20.00 9.93 19.64
N ILE A 308 -20.01 11.24 19.40
CA ILE A 308 -20.13 12.25 20.47
C ILE A 308 -21.53 12.37 21.05
N ASP A 309 -22.55 11.87 20.35
CA ASP A 309 -23.94 11.88 20.82
C ASP A 309 -24.24 10.66 21.67
N THR A 310 -23.71 9.49 21.28
CA THR A 310 -23.95 8.22 21.99
C THR A 310 -22.85 7.87 23.00
N LEU A 311 -21.69 8.53 22.92
CA LEU A 311 -20.48 8.26 23.70
C LEU A 311 -19.90 6.85 23.50
N VAL A 312 -20.24 6.19 22.38
CA VAL A 312 -19.77 4.84 22.05
C VAL A 312 -18.69 4.89 20.98
N GLY A 313 -17.63 4.09 21.17
CA GLY A 313 -16.56 3.93 20.18
C GLY A 313 -17.03 3.27 18.88
N LEU A 314 -16.30 3.50 17.78
CA LEU A 314 -16.67 3.03 16.44
C LEU A 314 -15.89 1.77 16.00
N PRO A 315 -16.53 0.83 15.27
CA PRO A 315 -17.98 0.74 15.04
C PRO A 315 -18.70 0.26 16.32
N SER A 316 -19.98 0.62 16.46
CA SER A 316 -20.80 0.25 17.60
C SER A 316 -21.64 -0.99 17.29
N VAL A 317 -21.58 -1.98 18.17
CA VAL A 317 -22.37 -3.22 18.18
C VAL A 317 -23.13 -3.25 19.48
N HIS A 318 -24.45 -3.03 19.42
CA HIS A 318 -25.33 -2.93 20.60
C HIS A 318 -24.78 -2.00 21.71
N GLY A 319 -24.25 -0.84 21.33
CA GLY A 319 -23.73 0.16 22.27
C GLY A 319 -22.35 -0.14 22.83
N LYS A 320 -21.64 -1.14 22.29
CA LYS A 320 -20.27 -1.51 22.67
C LYS A 320 -19.35 -1.55 21.45
N THR A 321 -18.05 -1.46 21.69
CA THR A 321 -17.02 -1.72 20.68
C THR A 321 -15.82 -2.37 21.35
N MET A 322 -14.85 -2.77 20.55
CA MET A 322 -13.55 -3.24 21.00
C MET A 322 -12.42 -2.52 20.26
N VAL A 323 -11.22 -2.59 20.83
CA VAL A 323 -9.98 -2.30 20.10
C VAL A 323 -9.93 -3.24 18.90
N GLY A 324 -9.67 -2.69 17.71
CA GLY A 324 -9.67 -3.45 16.47
C GLY A 324 -8.43 -3.18 15.63
N GLY A 325 -8.30 -3.92 14.53
CA GLY A 325 -7.16 -3.82 13.62
C GLY A 325 -7.27 -2.62 12.67
N TYR A 326 -6.30 -1.71 12.74
CA TYR A 326 -6.11 -0.58 11.84
C TYR A 326 -5.27 -0.95 10.63
N SER A 327 -5.73 -0.52 9.47
CA SER A 327 -5.15 -0.69 8.15
C SER A 327 -5.32 0.59 7.33
N GLY A 328 -4.93 0.57 6.06
CA GLY A 328 -5.03 1.74 5.17
C GLY A 328 -3.74 2.58 5.12
N ALA A 329 -3.80 3.69 4.41
CA ALA A 329 -2.64 4.52 4.06
C ALA A 329 -1.81 4.97 5.29
N ALA A 330 -2.48 5.29 6.41
CA ALA A 330 -1.81 5.72 7.64
C ALA A 330 -0.90 4.64 8.28
N VAL A 331 -1.04 3.37 7.88
CA VAL A 331 -0.18 2.27 8.38
C VAL A 331 1.15 2.19 7.63
N LYS A 332 1.24 2.71 6.39
CA LYS A 332 2.43 2.62 5.54
C LYS A 332 3.74 3.00 6.27
N PRO A 333 3.88 4.17 6.92
CA PRO A 333 5.15 4.55 7.55
C PRO A 333 5.59 3.58 8.65
N ILE A 334 4.65 2.97 9.37
CA ILE A 334 4.96 1.99 10.43
C ILE A 334 5.38 0.66 9.79
N ALA A 335 4.70 0.23 8.74
CA ALA A 335 5.02 -0.97 7.99
C ALA A 335 6.41 -0.88 7.34
N LEU A 336 6.75 0.23 6.70
CA LEU A 336 8.06 0.46 6.08
C LEU A 336 9.19 0.40 7.11
N ARG A 337 8.99 0.95 8.32
CA ARG A 337 9.97 0.83 9.42
C ARG A 337 10.24 -0.63 9.74
N PHE A 338 9.20 -1.42 10.00
CA PHE A 338 9.36 -2.84 10.33
C PHE A 338 9.98 -3.65 9.19
N MET A 339 9.64 -3.33 7.94
CA MET A 339 10.27 -3.96 6.78
C MET A 339 11.76 -3.66 6.71
N SER A 340 12.16 -2.40 6.92
CA SER A 340 13.56 -2.01 6.99
C SER A 340 14.31 -2.73 8.12
N GLU A 341 13.72 -2.83 9.31
CA GLU A 341 14.30 -3.53 10.45
C GLU A 341 14.49 -5.03 10.18
N LEU A 342 13.50 -5.68 9.56
CA LEU A 342 13.57 -7.10 9.19
C LEU A 342 14.60 -7.35 8.08
N ALA A 343 14.66 -6.48 7.07
CA ALA A 343 15.59 -6.62 5.96
C ALA A 343 17.05 -6.34 6.35
N ALA A 344 17.27 -5.44 7.32
CA ALA A 344 18.60 -5.15 7.86
C ALA A 344 19.09 -6.21 8.86
N ASP A 345 18.23 -7.12 9.30
CA ASP A 345 18.57 -8.13 10.30
C ASP A 345 19.45 -9.25 9.71
N PRO A 346 20.71 -9.43 10.16
CA PRO A 346 21.60 -10.45 9.63
C PRO A 346 21.07 -11.88 9.78
N MET A 347 20.23 -12.13 10.80
CA MET A 347 19.63 -13.45 11.04
C MET A 347 18.50 -13.78 10.05
N LEU A 348 17.99 -12.78 9.34
CA LEU A 348 16.97 -12.91 8.31
C LEU A 348 17.55 -12.76 6.90
N ALA A 349 18.88 -12.58 6.77
CA ALA A 349 19.53 -12.42 5.48
C ALA A 349 19.22 -13.58 4.54
N GLY A 350 18.78 -13.25 3.32
CA GLY A 350 18.38 -14.22 2.29
C GLY A 350 17.04 -14.92 2.54
N LYS A 351 16.31 -14.61 3.62
CA LYS A 351 14.94 -15.09 3.83
C LYS A 351 13.94 -14.24 3.05
N HIS A 352 12.84 -14.87 2.62
CA HIS A 352 11.79 -14.18 1.90
C HIS A 352 11.06 -13.20 2.83
N LEU A 353 10.89 -11.95 2.40
CA LEU A 353 10.08 -10.97 3.10
C LEU A 353 8.88 -10.57 2.24
N SER A 354 7.66 -10.82 2.74
CA SER A 354 6.42 -10.39 2.10
C SER A 354 5.90 -9.12 2.79
N GLY A 355 5.99 -7.99 2.10
CA GLY A 355 5.60 -6.67 2.62
C GLY A 355 4.11 -6.36 2.45
N MET A 356 3.50 -5.72 3.44
CA MET A 356 2.13 -5.20 3.37
C MET A 356 1.88 -4.10 4.41
N GLY A 357 0.84 -3.30 4.17
CA GLY A 357 0.37 -2.24 5.06
C GLY A 357 0.33 -0.88 4.37
N GLY A 358 -0.86 -0.44 3.96
CA GLY A 358 -1.04 0.88 3.35
C GLY A 358 -0.54 1.01 1.91
N VAL A 359 -0.50 -0.09 1.14
CA VAL A 359 -0.16 -0.07 -0.30
C VAL A 359 -1.39 0.37 -1.11
N TYR A 360 -1.33 1.56 -1.70
CA TYR A 360 -2.39 2.15 -2.51
C TYR A 360 -1.98 2.40 -3.97
N SER A 361 -0.68 2.47 -4.24
CA SER A 361 -0.09 2.73 -5.54
C SER A 361 1.13 1.85 -5.79
N TRP A 362 1.60 1.82 -7.04
CA TRP A 362 2.84 1.13 -7.39
C TRP A 362 4.07 1.74 -6.70
N ARG A 363 4.04 3.04 -6.35
CA ARG A 363 5.12 3.70 -5.60
C ARG A 363 5.19 3.19 -4.18
N ASP A 364 4.03 3.04 -3.53
CA ASP A 364 3.99 2.44 -2.19
C ASP A 364 4.59 1.04 -2.24
N ALA A 365 4.19 0.21 -3.21
CA ALA A 365 4.75 -1.13 -3.37
C ALA A 365 6.27 -1.10 -3.65
N LEU A 366 6.74 -0.18 -4.49
CA LEU A 366 8.16 -0.01 -4.76
C LEU A 366 8.95 0.37 -3.50
N GLU A 367 8.42 1.23 -2.62
CA GLU A 367 9.06 1.56 -1.35
C GLU A 367 9.25 0.32 -0.47
N PHE A 368 8.27 -0.57 -0.40
CA PHE A 368 8.40 -1.86 0.30
C PHE A 368 9.48 -2.74 -0.35
N ILE A 369 9.53 -2.82 -1.68
CA ILE A 369 10.54 -3.60 -2.42
C ILE A 369 11.94 -3.06 -2.15
N LEU A 370 12.13 -1.74 -2.25
CA LEU A 370 13.40 -1.08 -1.98
C LEU A 370 13.85 -1.27 -0.52
N LEU A 371 12.92 -1.45 0.41
CA LEU A 371 13.19 -1.79 1.82
C LEU A 371 13.23 -3.29 2.10
N GLY A 372 13.31 -4.13 1.07
CA GLY A 372 13.65 -5.55 1.19
C GLY A 372 12.48 -6.53 0.98
N ALA A 373 11.27 -6.05 0.73
CA ALA A 373 10.16 -6.95 0.37
C ALA A 373 10.40 -7.61 -1.00
N SER A 374 10.21 -8.91 -1.09
CA SER A 374 10.29 -9.69 -2.33
C SER A 374 8.90 -9.96 -2.94
N SER A 375 7.85 -9.92 -2.12
CA SER A 375 6.45 -9.95 -2.55
C SER A 375 5.61 -8.92 -1.78
N ILE A 376 4.50 -8.47 -2.35
CA ILE A 376 3.64 -7.43 -1.81
C ILE A 376 2.22 -7.96 -1.65
N GLN A 377 1.66 -7.87 -0.43
CA GLN A 377 0.26 -8.20 -0.20
C GLN A 377 -0.60 -6.95 0.01
N VAL A 378 -1.82 -6.96 -0.53
CA VAL A 378 -2.70 -5.77 -0.58
C VAL A 378 -4.12 -6.10 -0.10
N THR A 379 -4.75 -5.18 0.64
CA THR A 379 -6.10 -5.36 1.20
C THR A 379 -6.94 -4.09 1.13
N THR A 380 -6.58 -3.04 1.88
CA THR A 380 -7.49 -1.89 2.10
C THR A 380 -7.80 -1.13 0.81
N SER A 381 -6.83 -0.94 -0.07
CA SER A 381 -7.04 -0.31 -1.38
C SER A 381 -7.91 -1.17 -2.31
N VAL A 382 -7.89 -2.50 -2.16
CA VAL A 382 -8.83 -3.41 -2.86
C VAL A 382 -10.24 -3.28 -2.28
N MET A 383 -10.39 -3.16 -0.96
CA MET A 383 -11.68 -2.89 -0.33
C MET A 383 -12.28 -1.57 -0.80
N GLU A 384 -11.44 -0.55 -1.02
CA GLU A 384 -11.87 0.79 -1.42
C GLU A 384 -12.13 0.91 -2.94
N TYR A 385 -11.27 0.32 -3.77
CA TYR A 385 -11.26 0.56 -5.23
C TYR A 385 -11.44 -0.69 -6.10
N GLY A 386 -11.52 -1.89 -5.51
CA GLY A 386 -11.70 -3.17 -6.18
C GLY A 386 -10.40 -3.78 -6.71
N TYR A 387 -10.49 -4.99 -7.28
CA TYR A 387 -9.31 -5.73 -7.78
C TYR A 387 -8.56 -5.03 -8.91
N ARG A 388 -9.22 -4.14 -9.65
CA ARG A 388 -8.68 -3.39 -10.80
C ARG A 388 -7.45 -2.53 -10.49
N ILE A 389 -7.16 -2.25 -9.21
CA ILE A 389 -5.94 -1.53 -8.84
C ILE A 389 -4.68 -2.27 -9.31
N ILE A 390 -4.75 -3.59 -9.50
CA ILE A 390 -3.62 -4.40 -9.98
C ILE A 390 -3.05 -3.90 -11.31
N GLU A 391 -3.90 -3.37 -12.18
CA GLU A 391 -3.45 -2.81 -13.45
C GLU A 391 -2.51 -1.63 -13.24
N ASP A 392 -2.79 -0.77 -12.25
CA ASP A 392 -1.95 0.38 -11.89
C ASP A 392 -0.68 -0.04 -11.14
N LEU A 393 -0.78 -1.07 -10.30
CA LEU A 393 0.38 -1.67 -9.60
C LEU A 393 1.39 -2.23 -10.60
N VAL A 394 0.92 -3.06 -11.55
CA VAL A 394 1.75 -3.74 -12.55
C VAL A 394 2.32 -2.73 -13.55
N SER A 395 1.47 -1.93 -14.20
CA SER A 395 1.93 -1.00 -15.26
C SER A 395 2.89 0.05 -14.72
N GLY A 396 2.63 0.58 -13.52
CA GLY A 396 3.49 1.57 -12.89
C GLY A 396 4.87 1.01 -12.55
N LEU A 397 4.94 -0.21 -12.00
CA LEU A 397 6.21 -0.86 -11.71
C LEU A 397 6.99 -1.20 -13.00
N GLN A 398 6.32 -1.71 -14.03
CA GLN A 398 6.94 -1.98 -15.35
C GLN A 398 7.54 -0.71 -15.96
N ILE A 399 6.78 0.39 -15.99
CA ILE A 399 7.25 1.66 -16.54
C ILE A 399 8.45 2.16 -15.73
N TYR A 400 8.39 2.12 -14.40
CA TYR A 400 9.51 2.53 -13.55
C TYR A 400 10.78 1.74 -13.85
N MET A 401 10.67 0.42 -13.97
CA MET A 401 11.78 -0.48 -14.29
C MET A 401 12.34 -0.20 -15.68
N ALA A 402 11.50 -0.07 -16.70
CA ALA A 402 11.92 0.26 -18.05
C ALA A 402 12.64 1.60 -18.13
N GLN A 403 12.13 2.65 -17.47
CA GLN A 403 12.76 3.98 -17.42
C GLN A 403 14.17 3.94 -16.85
N ARG A 404 14.47 2.97 -15.97
CA ARG A 404 15.75 2.83 -15.27
C ARG A 404 16.56 1.62 -15.71
N ASN A 405 16.11 0.93 -16.75
CA ASN A 405 16.73 -0.27 -17.32
C ASN A 405 16.89 -1.46 -16.34
N TYR A 406 16.04 -1.57 -15.31
CA TYR A 406 15.99 -2.76 -14.46
C TYR A 406 15.38 -3.93 -15.22
N LYS A 407 15.96 -5.12 -15.08
CA LYS A 407 15.54 -6.33 -15.83
C LYS A 407 14.68 -7.28 -15.02
N SER A 408 14.71 -7.18 -13.70
CA SER A 408 13.89 -7.98 -12.80
C SER A 408 13.52 -7.21 -11.55
N VAL A 409 12.44 -7.63 -10.87
CA VAL A 409 12.06 -7.07 -9.57
C VAL A 409 13.14 -7.33 -8.52
N SER A 410 13.86 -8.46 -8.62
CA SER A 410 14.93 -8.82 -7.69
C SER A 410 16.10 -7.82 -7.66
N GLU A 411 16.38 -7.11 -8.75
CA GLU A 411 17.41 -6.05 -8.78
C GLU A 411 17.04 -4.85 -7.90
N LEU A 412 15.75 -4.66 -7.59
CA LEU A 412 15.26 -3.57 -6.76
C LEU A 412 15.22 -3.93 -5.27
N VAL A 413 15.17 -5.23 -4.93
CA VAL A 413 14.94 -5.69 -3.57
C VAL A 413 16.08 -5.21 -2.67
N GLY A 414 15.71 -4.42 -1.65
CA GLY A 414 16.64 -4.02 -0.60
C GLY A 414 17.60 -2.87 -0.95
N LEU A 415 17.52 -2.26 -2.14
CA LEU A 415 18.43 -1.18 -2.55
C LEU A 415 18.46 0.03 -1.59
N ALA A 416 17.40 0.25 -0.80
CA ALA A 416 17.32 1.34 0.17
C ALA A 416 17.60 0.90 1.61
N VAL A 417 17.79 -0.40 1.91
CA VAL A 417 17.97 -0.90 3.29
C VAL A 417 19.18 -0.24 3.96
N GLY A 418 20.32 -0.17 3.26
CA GLY A 418 21.54 0.47 3.79
C GLY A 418 21.47 2.00 3.89
N SER A 419 20.38 2.63 3.43
CA SER A 419 20.18 4.09 3.58
C SER A 419 19.49 4.47 4.89
N VAL A 420 18.90 3.50 5.59
CA VAL A 420 18.29 3.67 6.90
C VAL A 420 19.35 3.35 7.95
N VAL A 421 19.97 4.41 8.47
CA VAL A 421 21.15 4.35 9.33
C VAL A 421 20.84 4.84 10.73
N GLU A 422 21.74 4.57 11.67
CA GLU A 422 21.64 5.07 13.04
C GLU A 422 21.92 6.59 13.12
N ASN A 423 21.58 7.17 14.27
CA ASN A 423 21.56 8.63 14.47
C ASN A 423 22.91 9.33 14.21
N ASP A 424 24.00 8.64 14.50
CA ASP A 424 25.39 9.09 14.41
C ASP A 424 25.96 9.04 12.99
N GLU A 425 25.38 8.23 12.11
CA GLU A 425 25.74 8.15 10.69
C GLU A 425 25.04 9.23 9.83
N VAL A 426 24.01 9.89 10.37
CA VAL A 426 23.33 11.01 9.70
C VAL A 426 24.20 12.27 9.81
N GLU A 427 24.63 12.81 8.67
CA GLU A 427 25.42 14.04 8.58
C GLU A 427 24.65 15.28 9.10
N ARG A 428 25.30 16.11 9.95
CA ARG A 428 24.66 17.23 10.69
C ARG A 428 25.31 18.61 10.48
N ASP A 429 26.51 18.65 9.91
CA ASP A 429 27.33 19.85 9.74
C ASP A 429 26.94 20.67 8.51
N THR A 430 26.04 20.16 7.67
CA THR A 430 25.51 20.90 6.52
C THR A 430 24.04 21.29 6.69
N VAL A 431 23.62 22.24 5.85
CA VAL A 431 22.26 22.77 5.80
C VAL A 431 21.80 22.89 4.35
N VAL A 432 20.51 22.65 4.13
CA VAL A 432 19.82 22.91 2.87
C VAL A 432 18.77 23.99 3.16
N PHE A 433 18.92 25.17 2.55
CA PHE A 433 17.94 26.24 2.71
C PHE A 433 16.76 26.09 1.75
N PRO A 434 15.55 26.54 2.13
CA PRO A 434 14.42 26.60 1.22
C PRO A 434 14.62 27.70 0.17
N MET A 435 14.39 27.37 -1.09
CA MET A 435 14.39 28.28 -2.23
C MET A 435 12.96 28.43 -2.72
N ILE A 436 12.45 29.67 -2.75
CA ILE A 436 11.08 29.95 -3.20
C ILE A 436 11.09 30.20 -4.71
N ASP A 437 10.38 29.34 -5.44
CA ASP A 437 10.00 29.56 -6.82
C ASP A 437 8.85 30.58 -6.87
N LYS A 438 9.14 31.77 -7.37
CA LYS A 438 8.17 32.88 -7.41
C LYS A 438 7.07 32.65 -8.44
N GLU A 439 7.34 31.90 -9.50
CA GLU A 439 6.36 31.65 -10.57
C GLU A 439 5.32 30.63 -10.10
N ARG A 440 5.72 29.65 -9.28
CA ARG A 440 4.82 28.66 -8.68
C ARG A 440 4.12 29.17 -7.42
N CYS A 441 4.63 30.22 -6.79
CA CYS A 441 4.09 30.72 -5.54
C CYS A 441 2.69 31.33 -5.74
N ILE A 442 1.68 30.77 -5.08
CA ILE A 442 0.30 31.27 -5.12
C ILE A 442 0.00 32.33 -4.03
N GLY A 443 1.03 32.83 -3.35
CA GLY A 443 0.90 33.88 -2.33
C GLY A 443 -0.02 33.54 -1.14
N CYS A 444 -0.13 32.27 -0.75
CA CYS A 444 -1.04 31.86 0.33
C CYS A 444 -0.52 32.15 1.75
N GLY A 445 0.79 32.33 1.94
CA GLY A 445 1.40 32.60 3.25
C GLY A 445 1.46 31.41 4.22
N ARG A 446 1.04 30.19 3.83
CA ARG A 446 1.07 29.01 4.70
C ARG A 446 2.48 28.65 5.19
N CYS A 447 3.48 28.83 4.33
CA CYS A 447 4.89 28.66 4.69
C CYS A 447 5.35 29.66 5.76
N TYR A 448 4.91 30.92 5.66
CA TYR A 448 5.18 31.95 6.67
C TYR A 448 4.56 31.57 8.02
N ILE A 449 3.26 31.26 8.06
CA ILE A 449 2.56 30.85 9.29
C ILE A 449 3.26 29.66 9.94
N SER A 450 3.59 28.64 9.14
CA SER A 450 4.24 27.43 9.65
C SER A 450 5.65 27.71 10.18
N CYS A 451 6.41 28.61 9.54
CA CYS A 451 7.72 29.01 10.04
C CYS A 451 7.63 29.91 11.28
N ARG A 452 6.62 30.80 11.33
CA ARG A 452 6.38 31.74 12.43
C ARG A 452 5.96 31.01 13.70
N ASP A 453 4.99 30.10 13.61
CA ASP A 453 4.34 29.51 14.78
C ASP A 453 4.83 28.09 15.10
N GLY A 454 5.35 27.37 14.11
CA GLY A 454 5.85 25.99 14.25
C GLY A 454 7.31 25.79 13.86
N GLY A 455 8.07 26.88 13.66
CA GLY A 455 9.44 26.84 13.18
C GLY A 455 10.34 27.87 13.84
N HIS A 456 11.14 28.56 13.01
CA HIS A 456 12.26 29.41 13.46
C HIS A 456 12.10 30.89 13.06
N GLN A 457 10.87 31.32 12.71
CA GLN A 457 10.56 32.72 12.38
C GLN A 457 11.50 33.30 11.32
N ALA A 458 11.89 32.45 10.36
CA ALA A 458 12.91 32.72 9.35
C ALA A 458 12.34 33.20 8.01
N LEU A 459 11.03 33.27 7.87
CA LEU A 459 10.35 33.84 6.71
C LEU A 459 9.71 35.16 7.11
N GLU A 460 10.02 36.23 6.38
CA GLU A 460 9.41 37.55 6.52
C GLU A 460 8.28 37.65 5.48
N TRP A 461 7.09 38.08 5.91
CA TRP A 461 5.92 38.20 5.05
C TRP A 461 5.77 39.61 4.50
N ASP A 462 5.72 39.73 3.19
CA ASP A 462 5.30 40.96 2.51
C ASP A 462 3.80 40.89 2.24
N SER A 463 3.02 41.75 2.90
CA SER A 463 1.56 41.75 2.75
C SER A 463 1.06 42.35 1.43
N LEU A 464 1.87 43.21 0.78
CA LEU A 464 1.49 43.86 -0.46
C LEU A 464 1.71 42.90 -1.62
N GLU A 465 2.91 42.34 -1.72
CA GLU A 465 3.30 41.41 -2.78
C GLU A 465 2.85 39.98 -2.50
N ARG A 466 2.41 39.70 -1.26
CA ARG A 466 1.99 38.37 -0.77
C ARG A 466 3.05 37.29 -0.94
N ILE A 467 4.32 37.67 -0.85
CA ILE A 467 5.47 36.77 -0.94
C ILE A 467 6.21 36.69 0.39
N VAL A 468 7.04 35.65 0.52
CA VAL A 468 7.95 35.50 1.67
C VAL A 468 9.39 35.80 1.27
N LYS A 469 10.14 36.43 2.17
CA LYS A 469 11.59 36.59 2.07
C LYS A 469 12.28 35.73 3.14
N LEU A 470 13.26 34.94 2.73
CA LEU A 470 14.05 34.13 3.65
C LEU A 470 15.06 35.00 4.39
N ASN A 471 15.02 34.95 5.72
CA ASN A 471 16.07 35.43 6.59
C ASN A 471 17.06 34.29 6.86
N GLY A 472 18.13 34.23 6.06
CA GLY A 472 19.13 33.15 6.13
C GLY A 472 19.77 32.98 7.51
N LYS A 473 19.90 34.06 8.29
CA LYS A 473 20.48 34.03 9.64
C LYS A 473 19.61 33.28 10.66
N LYS A 474 18.29 33.22 10.44
CA LYS A 474 17.34 32.53 11.32
C LYS A 474 16.99 31.14 10.82
N CYS A 475 17.14 30.89 9.53
CA CYS A 475 16.75 29.61 8.95
C CYS A 475 17.71 28.51 9.40
N VAL A 476 17.18 27.37 9.82
CA VAL A 476 17.99 26.19 10.17
C VAL A 476 17.90 25.08 9.12
N GLY A 477 17.15 25.31 8.04
CA GLY A 477 16.93 24.34 6.96
C GLY A 477 16.02 23.17 7.32
N CYS A 478 15.07 23.33 8.25
CA CYS A 478 14.15 22.23 8.65
C CYS A 478 13.16 21.79 7.56
N GLN A 479 13.04 22.55 6.46
CA GLN A 479 12.16 22.27 5.31
C GLN A 479 10.65 22.14 5.60
N LEU A 480 10.19 22.45 6.82
CA LEU A 480 8.75 22.46 7.15
C LEU A 480 7.94 23.34 6.18
N CYS A 481 8.49 24.49 5.80
CA CYS A 481 7.86 25.39 4.84
C CYS A 481 7.61 24.74 3.45
N ALA A 482 8.49 23.85 3.00
CA ALA A 482 8.30 23.09 1.77
C ALA A 482 7.18 22.05 1.92
N LEU A 483 7.14 21.31 3.03
CA LEU A 483 6.12 20.29 3.28
C LEU A 483 4.70 20.83 3.37
N VAL A 484 4.53 22.06 3.87
CA VAL A 484 3.20 22.70 3.97
C VAL A 484 2.79 23.44 2.70
N CYS A 485 3.69 23.62 1.73
CA CYS A 485 3.43 24.42 0.53
C CYS A 485 2.48 23.65 -0.41
N PRO A 486 1.22 24.10 -0.61
CA PRO A 486 0.26 23.38 -1.45
C PRO A 486 0.61 23.46 -2.95
N ALA A 487 1.49 24.37 -3.34
CA ALA A 487 1.92 24.58 -4.72
C ALA A 487 3.27 23.95 -5.04
N GLU A 488 3.89 23.25 -4.08
CA GLU A 488 5.25 22.70 -4.23
C GLU A 488 6.27 23.77 -4.71
N ALA A 489 6.03 25.04 -4.36
CA ALA A 489 6.79 26.20 -4.82
C ALA A 489 8.05 26.47 -3.98
N ILE A 490 8.34 25.64 -2.98
CA ILE A 490 9.52 25.78 -2.14
C ILE A 490 10.37 24.53 -2.32
N LEU A 491 11.55 24.72 -2.91
CA LEU A 491 12.47 23.66 -3.31
C LEU A 491 13.72 23.67 -2.41
N PRO A 492 14.38 22.52 -2.21
CA PRO A 492 15.67 22.49 -1.56
C PRO A 492 16.72 23.20 -2.42
N SER A 493 17.49 24.11 -1.82
CA SER A 493 18.69 24.68 -2.45
C SER A 493 19.87 23.68 -2.41
N LYS A 494 21.06 24.14 -2.83
CA LYS A 494 22.28 23.34 -2.67
C LYS A 494 22.61 23.18 -1.18
N ARG A 495 23.07 21.99 -0.81
CA ARG A 495 23.61 21.70 0.53
C ARG A 495 24.92 22.48 0.72
N ILE A 496 25.03 23.20 1.83
CA ILE A 496 26.22 23.98 2.19
C ILE A 496 26.65 23.67 3.62
N ASN A 497 27.93 23.86 3.93
CA ASN A 497 28.44 23.68 5.29
C ASN A 497 27.92 24.80 6.21
N ARG A 498 27.45 24.44 7.42
CA ARG A 498 26.91 25.40 8.41
C ARG A 498 27.93 26.44 8.83
N ALA A 499 29.22 26.10 8.89
CA ALA A 499 30.29 27.06 9.20
C ALA A 499 30.49 28.11 8.09
N LYS A 500 29.93 27.88 6.90
CA LYS A 500 29.97 28.79 5.74
C LYS A 500 28.61 29.41 5.41
N ALA A 501 27.56 29.10 6.19
CA ALA A 501 26.16 29.39 5.88
C ALA A 501 25.67 30.73 6.43
#